data_AF-A0A4Q8UP37-F1
#
_entry.id   AF-A0A4Q8UP37-F1
#
_cell.length_a   1.000
_cell.length_b   1.000
_cell.length_c   1.000
_cell.angle_alpha   90.00
_cell.angle_beta   90.00
_cell.angle_gamma   90.00
#
_symmetry.space_group_name_H-M   'P 1'
#
loop_
_entity.id
_entity.type
_entity.pdbx_description
1 polymer ?
#
loop_
_entity_poly.entity_id
_entity_poly.type
_entity_poly.pdbx_seq_one_letter_code
_entity_poly.pdbx_strand_id
1 'polypeptide(L)'
;MAKKSGKSKGKGHLRSVPAAPKMPLQLVLNHRVVDSLTMEFIQWLGADGAGASDAVEILELVKLLLTTQHATQGSSSATAFDLDGVDAAAETILAALEEDEIADAAEDIFGALAVYIEFLDESGRWSGTDAAYDELQSFLATPGGPEDVPGGRPIDVPHLSTEEQDTAFSALPLIQHASSLLEWIGEGKDVTTTGALRLKDIEAAAAAVGVNARGKRGAGGPVDPEGVHGDQDAPLEVGTMYDVPLLRDIWAALVRAGLLTLGSTRAVVGPEIGSWNSTDAGERVRTRRRLTLSLLLANIANPDEPWSPEDMDPLLLIVLARGTDLNPMPVAQLEQLAADDEDPHYSYLALRAGNKLAALAKLGIVEADTSYRVAKVAIQCVASALKIIEGQELFSDAGDDYDDGDTPANVIPIRSSGSAPKHR
;
A
#
# COMPACT_ATOMS: atom_id res chain seq x y z
N MET A 1 21.60 61.12 52.07
CA MET A 1 20.46 61.63 52.87
C MET A 1 19.31 60.64 52.76
N ALA A 2 18.77 60.23 53.91
CA ALA A 2 17.77 59.18 54.04
C ALA A 2 16.36 59.64 53.64
N LYS A 3 15.57 58.74 53.05
CA LYS A 3 14.11 58.77 53.14
C LYS A 3 13.59 57.36 53.43
N LYS A 4 12.97 57.25 54.62
CA LYS A 4 12.18 56.12 55.09
C LYS A 4 10.71 56.33 54.70
N SER A 5 10.01 55.23 54.49
CA SER A 5 8.60 54.93 54.87
C SER A 5 7.72 54.47 53.70
N GLY A 6 7.11 53.29 53.85
CA GLY A 6 6.05 52.79 52.98
C GLY A 6 5.74 51.31 53.22
N LYS A 7 4.95 51.02 54.25
CA LYS A 7 4.48 49.69 54.67
C LYS A 7 3.41 49.16 53.68
N SER A 8 3.45 47.88 53.33
CA SER A 8 2.27 47.16 52.82
C SER A 8 2.24 45.74 53.40
N LYS A 9 1.29 45.50 54.29
CA LYS A 9 0.78 44.17 54.65
C LYS A 9 -0.37 43.89 53.69
N GLY A 10 -0.26 42.82 52.91
CA GLY A 10 -1.37 42.23 52.17
C GLY A 10 -1.27 40.71 52.25
N LYS A 11 -1.85 40.12 53.30
CA LYS A 11 -2.26 38.71 53.29
C LYS A 11 -3.50 38.64 52.40
N GLY A 12 -3.37 38.01 51.23
CA GLY A 12 -4.48 37.54 50.41
C GLY A 12 -4.22 36.08 50.09
N HIS A 13 -5.12 35.21 50.52
CA HIS A 13 -5.03 33.77 50.36
C HIS A 13 -4.84 33.37 48.90
N LEU A 14 -3.69 32.79 48.56
CA LEU A 14 -3.62 31.81 47.50
C LEU A 14 -4.52 30.66 47.95
N ARG A 15 -5.70 30.56 47.34
CA ARG A 15 -6.52 29.35 47.37
C ARG A 15 -5.58 28.19 47.13
N SER A 16 -5.59 27.24 48.06
CA SER A 16 -4.95 25.94 47.92
C SER A 16 -5.24 25.40 46.52
N VAL A 17 -4.21 25.34 45.69
CA VAL A 17 -4.24 24.53 44.47
C VAL A 17 -4.50 23.10 44.97
N PRO A 18 -5.56 22.42 44.51
CA PRO A 18 -5.74 21.01 44.82
C PRO A 18 -4.46 20.30 44.39
N ALA A 19 -3.83 19.57 45.31
CA ALA A 19 -2.67 18.76 44.97
C ALA A 19 -3.05 17.88 43.77
N ALA A 20 -2.19 17.86 42.74
CA ALA A 20 -2.34 16.93 41.63
C ALA A 20 -2.58 15.52 42.21
N PRO A 21 -3.59 14.79 41.72
CA PRO A 21 -3.90 13.47 42.25
C PRO A 21 -2.62 12.63 42.24
N LYS A 22 -2.25 12.09 43.41
CA LYS A 22 -1.05 11.26 43.52
C LYS A 22 -1.26 10.03 42.65
N MET A 23 -0.39 9.82 41.66
CA MET A 23 -0.43 8.61 40.83
C MET A 23 -0.49 7.37 41.73
N PRO A 24 -1.36 6.39 41.42
CA PRO A 24 -1.42 5.13 42.15
C PRO A 24 -0.05 4.46 42.19
N LEU A 25 0.30 3.86 43.34
CA LEU A 25 1.61 3.25 43.55
C LEU A 25 1.94 2.19 42.49
N GLN A 26 0.96 1.39 42.07
CA GLN A 26 1.11 0.39 41.02
C GLN A 26 1.53 1.00 39.69
N LEU A 27 0.89 2.10 39.27
CA LEU A 27 1.24 2.80 38.04
C LEU A 27 2.67 3.37 38.10
N VAL A 28 3.07 3.94 39.24
CA VAL A 28 4.44 4.42 39.46
C VAL A 28 5.46 3.27 39.37
N LEU A 29 5.10 2.08 39.86
CA LEU A 29 5.95 0.90 39.74
C LEU A 29 6.03 0.41 38.29
N ASN A 30 4.93 0.40 37.55
CA ASN A 30 4.90 0.00 36.14
C ASN A 30 5.77 0.93 35.28
N HIS A 31 5.65 2.26 35.46
CA HIS A 31 6.52 3.21 34.75
C HIS A 31 8.00 2.98 35.06
N ARG A 32 8.35 2.69 36.33
CA ARG A 32 9.73 2.36 36.71
C ARG A 32 10.23 1.06 36.10
N VAL A 33 9.34 0.08 35.89
CA VAL A 33 9.70 -1.15 35.17
C VAL A 33 10.06 -0.77 33.73
N VAL A 34 9.20 -0.03 33.02
CA VAL A 34 9.49 0.44 31.66
C VAL A 34 10.80 1.24 31.60
N ASP A 35 11.02 2.18 32.52
CA ASP A 35 12.26 2.96 32.62
C ASP A 35 13.51 2.09 32.85
N SER A 36 13.37 0.98 33.58
CA SER A 36 14.49 0.07 33.83
C SER A 36 14.87 -0.75 32.59
N LEU A 37 13.95 -0.91 31.64
CA LEU A 37 14.15 -1.65 30.40
C LEU A 37 14.72 -0.79 29.28
N THR A 38 14.69 0.55 29.40
CA THR A 38 15.02 1.49 28.32
C THR A 38 16.36 1.23 27.64
N MET A 39 17.44 0.99 28.38
CA MET A 39 18.76 0.77 27.78
C MET A 39 18.85 -0.53 26.98
N GLU A 40 18.14 -1.57 27.43
CA GLU A 40 18.12 -2.85 26.73
C GLU A 40 17.19 -2.79 25.51
N PHE A 41 16.06 -2.09 25.63
CA PHE A 41 15.15 -1.84 24.51
C PHE A 41 15.83 -1.06 23.39
N ILE A 42 16.59 0.00 23.73
CA ILE A 42 17.39 0.77 22.74
C ILE A 42 18.42 -0.13 22.03
N GLN A 43 19.07 -1.05 22.76
CA GLN A 43 20.06 -1.94 22.18
C GLN A 43 19.44 -3.01 21.29
N TRP A 44 18.29 -3.55 21.72
CA TRP A 44 17.51 -4.54 20.98
C TRP A 44 16.98 -3.94 19.68
N LEU A 45 16.26 -2.82 19.75
CA LEU A 45 15.69 -2.14 18.58
C LEU A 45 16.78 -1.61 17.64
N GLY A 46 17.92 -1.18 18.19
CA GLY A 46 19.05 -0.69 17.40
C GLY A 46 19.77 -1.78 16.60
N ALA A 47 19.54 -3.08 16.87
CA ALA A 47 20.07 -4.17 16.06
C ALA A 47 19.52 -4.15 14.62
N ASP A 48 18.31 -3.61 14.45
CA ASP A 48 17.61 -3.50 13.17
C ASP A 48 17.72 -2.10 12.54
N GLY A 49 18.60 -1.25 13.07
CA GLY A 49 18.94 0.05 12.50
C GLY A 49 18.10 1.23 12.98
N ALA A 50 17.16 1.02 13.93
CA ALA A 50 16.38 2.08 14.54
C ALA A 50 17.22 2.98 15.47
N GLY A 51 16.80 4.23 15.62
CA GLY A 51 17.44 5.22 16.48
C GLY A 51 17.04 5.12 17.95
N ALA A 52 17.89 5.63 18.83
CA ALA A 52 17.55 5.77 20.27
C ALA A 52 16.38 6.74 20.53
N SER A 53 16.06 7.62 19.58
CA SER A 53 14.90 8.53 19.67
C SER A 53 13.61 7.73 19.53
N ASP A 54 13.53 6.90 18.49
CA ASP A 54 12.37 6.05 18.17
C ASP A 54 12.05 5.11 19.33
N ALA A 55 13.10 4.50 19.92
CA ALA A 55 12.96 3.66 21.10
C ALA A 55 12.35 4.39 22.31
N VAL A 56 12.69 5.67 22.52
CA VAL A 56 12.13 6.46 23.64
C VAL A 56 10.68 6.83 23.36
N GLU A 57 10.35 7.19 22.13
CA GLU A 57 8.99 7.51 21.71
C GLU A 57 8.04 6.32 21.92
N ILE A 58 8.45 5.13 21.49
CA ILE A 58 7.71 3.87 21.73
C ILE A 58 7.45 3.66 23.22
N LEU A 59 8.48 3.80 24.08
CA LEU A 59 8.31 3.60 25.51
C LEU A 59 7.41 4.64 26.18
N GLU A 60 7.37 5.87 25.67
CA GLU A 60 6.44 6.89 26.16
C GLU A 60 4.99 6.59 25.76
N LEU A 61 4.75 6.08 24.54
CA LEU A 61 3.43 5.61 24.10
C LEU A 61 2.97 4.40 24.93
N VAL A 62 3.85 3.45 25.23
CA VAL A 62 3.56 2.33 26.15
C VAL A 62 3.19 2.86 27.55
N LYS A 63 3.90 3.85 28.09
CA LYS A 63 3.55 4.45 29.39
C LYS A 63 2.22 5.18 29.37
N LEU A 64 1.87 5.82 28.25
CA LEU A 64 0.56 6.43 28.04
C LEU A 64 -0.54 5.36 28.10
N LEU A 65 -0.38 4.27 27.35
CA LEU A 65 -1.32 3.15 27.35
C LEU A 65 -1.50 2.55 28.76
N LEU A 66 -0.40 2.28 29.47
CA LEU A 66 -0.43 1.76 30.85
C LEU A 66 -1.13 2.69 31.84
N THR A 67 -1.01 4.00 31.63
CA THR A 67 -1.68 5.04 32.43
C THR A 67 -3.18 5.01 32.18
N THR A 68 -3.58 4.95 30.92
CA THR A 68 -4.99 4.92 30.52
C THR A 68 -5.65 3.62 30.94
N GLN A 69 -5.03 2.47 30.71
CA GLN A 69 -5.52 1.17 31.17
C GLN A 69 -5.72 1.14 32.69
N HIS A 70 -4.78 1.69 33.45
CA HIS A 70 -4.94 1.79 34.90
C HIS A 70 -6.13 2.67 35.30
N ALA A 71 -6.39 3.74 34.56
CA ALA A 71 -7.50 4.65 34.82
C ALA A 71 -8.86 4.00 34.48
N THR A 72 -8.94 3.19 33.42
CA THR A 72 -10.17 2.53 32.98
C THR A 72 -10.48 1.27 33.77
N GLN A 73 -9.48 0.44 34.06
CA GLN A 73 -9.66 -0.89 34.67
C GLN A 73 -9.23 -0.96 36.14
N GLY A 74 -8.61 0.09 36.68
CA GLY A 74 -8.13 0.13 38.07
C GLY A 74 -6.86 -0.68 38.33
N SER A 75 -6.27 -1.28 37.29
CA SER A 75 -4.99 -2.00 37.35
C SER A 75 -4.30 -1.97 35.98
N SER A 76 -2.98 -2.14 35.96
CA SER A 76 -2.20 -2.35 34.74
C SER A 76 -0.91 -3.11 35.07
N SER A 77 -0.22 -3.63 34.06
CA SER A 77 1.06 -4.31 34.20
C SER A 77 2.00 -3.90 33.08
N ALA A 78 3.27 -3.60 33.40
CA ALA A 78 4.27 -3.23 32.40
C ALA A 78 4.76 -4.41 31.54
N THR A 79 4.43 -5.65 31.93
CA THR A 79 4.97 -6.88 31.34
C THR A 79 3.89 -7.93 31.09
N ALA A 80 2.61 -7.60 31.28
CA ALA A 80 1.49 -8.48 30.97
C ALA A 80 0.35 -7.62 30.43
N PHE A 81 -0.15 -7.98 29.26
CA PHE A 81 -1.23 -7.29 28.58
C PHE A 81 -2.30 -8.32 28.21
N ASP A 82 -3.52 -7.83 28.07
CA ASP A 82 -4.67 -8.55 27.55
C ASP A 82 -5.39 -7.65 26.54
N LEU A 83 -6.06 -8.26 25.57
CA LEU A 83 -6.68 -7.54 24.46
C LEU A 83 -7.74 -6.54 24.96
N ASP A 84 -8.64 -6.97 25.85
CA ASP A 84 -9.69 -6.13 26.41
C ASP A 84 -9.13 -4.87 27.10
N GLY A 85 -8.00 -4.99 27.80
CA GLY A 85 -7.33 -3.87 28.45
C GLY A 85 -6.58 -2.93 27.53
N VAL A 86 -5.98 -3.47 26.46
CA VAL A 86 -5.37 -2.66 25.41
C VAL A 86 -6.43 -1.89 24.64
N ASP A 87 -7.48 -2.57 24.20
CA ASP A 87 -8.57 -2.00 23.41
C ASP A 87 -9.29 -0.85 24.16
N ALA A 88 -9.73 -1.10 25.39
CA ALA A 88 -10.38 -0.08 26.21
C ALA A 88 -9.47 1.14 26.50
N ALA A 89 -8.16 0.92 26.61
CA ALA A 89 -7.20 2.00 26.82
C ALA A 89 -6.96 2.80 25.54
N ALA A 90 -6.83 2.13 24.38
CA ALA A 90 -6.69 2.76 23.08
C ALA A 90 -7.94 3.57 22.74
N GLU A 91 -9.14 3.00 22.87
CA GLU A 91 -10.43 3.70 22.66
C GLU A 91 -10.49 5.00 23.48
N THR A 92 -10.06 4.95 24.74
CA THR A 92 -10.05 6.13 25.62
C THR A 92 -9.04 7.19 25.18
N ILE A 93 -7.87 6.81 24.65
CA ILE A 93 -6.87 7.74 24.12
C ILE A 93 -7.39 8.37 22.83
N LEU A 94 -7.88 7.56 21.89
CA LEU A 94 -8.35 7.99 20.57
C LEU A 94 -9.59 8.87 20.67
N ALA A 95 -10.51 8.58 21.59
CA ALA A 95 -11.69 9.43 21.84
C ALA A 95 -11.35 10.85 22.35
N ALA A 96 -10.11 11.10 22.77
CA ALA A 96 -9.64 12.42 23.20
C ALA A 96 -9.03 13.25 22.06
N LEU A 97 -8.89 12.69 20.85
CA LEU A 97 -8.26 13.32 19.69
C LEU A 97 -9.28 13.88 18.68
N GLU A 98 -8.81 14.71 17.76
CA GLU A 98 -9.61 15.15 16.61
C GLU A 98 -9.69 14.04 15.55
N GLU A 99 -10.76 14.00 14.76
CA GLU A 99 -11.08 12.89 13.83
C GLU A 99 -9.97 12.63 12.80
N ASP A 100 -9.27 13.68 12.36
CA ASP A 100 -8.16 13.61 11.42
C ASP A 100 -6.83 13.16 12.05
N GLU A 101 -6.73 13.11 13.38
CA GLU A 101 -5.54 12.65 14.12
C GLU A 101 -5.69 11.20 14.64
N ILE A 102 -6.91 10.65 14.63
CA ILE A 102 -7.21 9.32 15.20
C ILE A 102 -6.43 8.21 14.49
N ALA A 103 -6.36 8.24 13.16
CA ALA A 103 -5.72 7.19 12.38
C ALA A 103 -4.21 7.12 12.67
N ASP A 104 -3.52 8.26 12.57
CA ASP A 104 -2.08 8.36 12.84
C ASP A 104 -1.76 7.96 14.28
N ALA A 105 -2.54 8.43 15.25
CA ALA A 105 -2.34 8.08 16.65
C ALA A 105 -2.61 6.59 16.94
N ALA A 106 -3.58 5.98 16.27
CA ALA A 106 -3.87 4.56 16.41
C ALA A 106 -2.69 3.72 15.88
N GLU A 107 -2.16 4.09 14.70
CA GLU A 107 -0.98 3.44 14.12
C GLU A 107 0.23 3.54 15.06
N ASP A 108 0.52 4.74 15.59
CA ASP A 108 1.62 4.96 16.53
C ASP A 108 1.47 4.12 17.81
N ILE A 109 0.27 4.10 18.40
CA ILE A 109 0.01 3.38 19.65
C ILE A 109 0.12 1.87 19.46
N PHE A 110 -0.54 1.31 18.43
CA PHE A 110 -0.53 -0.13 18.20
C PHE A 110 0.83 -0.61 17.68
N GLY A 111 1.50 0.17 16.83
CA GLY A 111 2.88 -0.10 16.39
C GLY A 111 3.86 -0.10 17.56
N ALA A 112 3.81 0.90 18.43
CA ALA A 112 4.63 0.96 19.64
C ALA A 112 4.37 -0.24 20.57
N LEU A 113 3.11 -0.65 20.72
CA LEU A 113 2.75 -1.80 21.55
C LEU A 113 3.25 -3.11 20.97
N ALA A 114 3.11 -3.34 19.66
CA ALA A 114 3.57 -4.54 18.97
C ALA A 114 5.08 -4.76 19.21
N VAL A 115 5.88 -3.72 18.91
CA VAL A 115 7.35 -3.74 19.09
C VAL A 115 7.73 -3.96 20.56
N TYR A 116 7.01 -3.36 21.49
CA TYR A 116 7.30 -3.56 22.92
C TYR A 116 6.95 -4.97 23.40
N ILE A 117 5.86 -5.56 22.92
CA ILE A 117 5.45 -6.93 23.26
C ILE A 117 6.44 -7.96 22.69
N GLU A 118 6.88 -7.78 21.45
CA GLU A 118 7.92 -8.61 20.84
C GLU A 118 9.22 -8.58 21.66
N PHE A 119 9.68 -7.38 22.02
CA PHE A 119 10.83 -7.24 22.93
C PHE A 119 10.64 -7.99 24.25
N LEU A 120 9.44 -7.92 24.86
CA LEU A 120 9.17 -8.63 26.11
C LEU A 120 9.23 -10.15 25.92
N ASP A 121 8.78 -10.68 24.79
CA ASP A 121 8.87 -12.11 24.48
C ASP A 121 10.32 -12.56 24.25
N GLU A 122 11.03 -11.90 23.33
CA GLU A 122 12.41 -12.26 22.99
C GLU A 122 13.37 -12.12 24.19
N SER A 123 13.12 -11.14 25.06
CA SER A 123 13.90 -10.96 26.29
C SER A 123 13.44 -11.84 27.46
N GLY A 124 12.40 -12.66 27.29
CA GLY A 124 11.86 -13.55 28.32
C GLY A 124 11.24 -12.81 29.50
N ARG A 125 10.73 -11.59 29.27
CA ARG A 125 10.12 -10.69 30.25
C ARG A 125 8.60 -10.68 30.20
N TRP A 126 8.00 -11.26 29.17
CA TRP A 126 6.57 -11.48 29.12
C TRP A 126 6.10 -12.26 30.36
N SER A 127 5.10 -11.72 31.04
CA SER A 127 4.52 -12.28 32.27
C SER A 127 3.02 -12.51 32.17
N GLY A 128 2.43 -12.25 30.99
CA GLY A 128 1.07 -12.64 30.66
C GLY A 128 0.98 -14.14 30.35
N THR A 129 -0.19 -14.59 29.95
CA THR A 129 -0.38 -15.98 29.49
C THR A 129 -0.01 -16.11 28.01
N ASP A 130 0.46 -17.28 27.57
CA ASP A 130 0.74 -17.56 26.16
C ASP A 130 -0.50 -17.30 25.27
N ALA A 131 -1.69 -17.66 25.74
CA ALA A 131 -2.93 -17.40 25.00
C ALA A 131 -3.21 -15.90 24.80
N ALA A 132 -2.94 -15.08 25.82
CA ALA A 132 -3.07 -13.63 25.71
C ALA A 132 -1.98 -13.02 24.81
N TYR A 133 -0.79 -13.60 24.80
CA TYR A 133 0.27 -13.23 23.86
C TYR A 133 -0.14 -13.52 22.42
N ASP A 134 -0.61 -14.74 22.14
CA ASP A 134 -1.06 -15.15 20.81
C ASP A 134 -2.25 -14.30 20.32
N GLU A 135 -3.19 -13.98 21.21
CA GLU A 135 -4.34 -13.13 20.91
C GLU A 135 -3.93 -11.69 20.60
N LEU A 136 -3.04 -11.11 21.41
CA LEU A 136 -2.51 -9.76 21.18
C LEU A 136 -1.63 -9.71 19.93
N GLN A 137 -0.76 -10.69 19.70
CA GLN A 137 0.03 -10.77 18.48
C GLN A 137 -0.89 -10.93 17.26
N SER A 138 -1.96 -11.71 17.34
CA SER A 138 -2.93 -11.82 16.24
C SER A 138 -3.74 -10.54 16.00
N PHE A 139 -3.99 -9.74 17.04
CA PHE A 139 -4.69 -8.46 16.95
C PHE A 139 -3.79 -7.34 16.45
N LEU A 140 -2.55 -7.29 16.96
CA LEU A 140 -1.52 -6.30 16.61
C LEU A 140 -0.80 -6.64 15.30
N ALA A 141 -0.89 -7.89 14.85
CA ALA A 141 -0.57 -8.25 13.47
C ALA A 141 -1.55 -7.52 12.56
N THR A 142 -1.17 -6.30 12.20
CA THR A 142 -1.77 -5.51 11.14
C THR A 142 -1.94 -6.43 9.93
N PRO A 143 -3.17 -6.73 9.47
CA PRO A 143 -3.38 -7.34 8.17
C PRO A 143 -2.95 -6.31 7.11
N GLY A 144 -1.66 -6.25 6.80
CA GLY A 144 -1.10 -5.04 6.19
C GLY A 144 0.32 -4.69 6.63
N GLY A 145 0.75 -5.16 7.80
CA GLY A 145 1.99 -4.74 8.41
C GLY A 145 3.21 -5.22 7.63
N PRO A 146 4.37 -4.58 7.79
CA PRO A 146 5.61 -5.00 7.14
C PRO A 146 6.00 -6.45 7.44
N GLU A 147 5.52 -7.04 8.55
CA GLU A 147 5.69 -8.46 8.89
C GLU A 147 4.76 -9.41 8.11
N ASP A 148 3.59 -8.92 7.69
CA ASP A 148 2.61 -9.65 6.88
C ASP A 148 2.86 -9.46 5.38
N VAL A 149 3.54 -8.37 4.98
CA VAL A 149 4.21 -8.26 3.68
C VAL A 149 5.27 -9.36 3.66
N PRO A 150 5.18 -10.38 2.80
CA PRO A 150 6.06 -11.54 2.88
C PRO A 150 7.44 -11.26 2.28
N GLY A 151 8.09 -10.18 2.71
CA GLY A 151 9.46 -9.85 2.33
C GLY A 151 10.52 -10.80 2.89
N GLY A 152 10.12 -11.72 3.77
CA GLY A 152 10.98 -12.81 4.25
C GLY A 152 10.68 -14.19 3.64
N ARG A 153 9.47 -14.43 3.10
CA ARG A 153 9.06 -15.77 2.69
C ARG A 153 9.31 -15.97 1.19
N PRO A 154 10.19 -16.89 0.78
CA PRO A 154 10.44 -17.12 -0.63
C PRO A 154 9.17 -17.61 -1.31
N ILE A 155 8.69 -16.87 -2.31
CA ILE A 155 7.63 -17.32 -3.21
C ILE A 155 8.16 -18.47 -4.05
N ASP A 156 7.50 -19.63 -3.97
CA ASP A 156 7.78 -20.78 -4.82
C ASP A 156 7.26 -20.50 -6.23
N VAL A 157 8.14 -20.02 -7.11
CA VAL A 157 7.81 -19.73 -8.51
C VAL A 157 7.74 -21.06 -9.28
N PRO A 158 6.58 -21.43 -9.84
CA PRO A 158 6.46 -22.69 -10.57
C PRO A 158 7.42 -22.75 -11.75
N HIS A 159 8.14 -23.87 -11.88
CA HIS A 159 8.97 -24.13 -13.05
C HIS A 159 8.09 -24.47 -14.26
N LEU A 160 7.97 -23.52 -15.18
CA LEU A 160 7.32 -23.69 -16.48
C LEU A 160 8.38 -23.57 -17.59
N SER A 161 8.35 -24.45 -18.58
CA SER A 161 9.15 -24.29 -19.80
C SER A 161 8.81 -22.99 -20.53
N THR A 162 9.69 -22.52 -21.41
CA THR A 162 9.47 -21.30 -22.19
C THR A 162 8.19 -21.39 -23.02
N GLU A 163 7.92 -22.55 -23.62
CA GLU A 163 6.73 -22.80 -24.43
C GLU A 163 5.44 -22.83 -23.58
N GLU A 164 5.50 -23.41 -22.37
CA GLU A 164 4.38 -23.38 -21.41
C GLU A 164 4.12 -21.95 -20.93
N GLN A 165 5.17 -21.17 -20.63
CA GLN A 165 5.02 -19.76 -20.26
C GLN A 165 4.43 -18.95 -21.40
N ASP A 166 4.90 -19.13 -22.63
CA ASP A 166 4.41 -18.40 -23.80
C ASP A 166 2.92 -18.69 -24.04
N THR A 167 2.54 -19.97 -23.95
CA THR A 167 1.15 -20.42 -24.08
C THR A 167 0.29 -19.83 -22.95
N ALA A 168 0.74 -19.92 -21.71
CA ALA A 168 0.00 -19.43 -20.55
C ALA A 168 -0.15 -17.91 -20.55
N PHE A 169 0.89 -17.14 -20.91
CA PHE A 169 0.78 -15.70 -21.08
C PHE A 169 -0.18 -15.34 -22.22
N SER A 170 -0.09 -16.01 -23.37
CA SER A 170 -1.03 -15.80 -24.49
C SER A 170 -2.49 -16.05 -24.13
N ALA A 171 -2.75 -16.92 -23.15
CA ALA A 171 -4.09 -17.20 -22.67
C ALA A 171 -4.66 -16.11 -21.75
N LEU A 172 -3.82 -15.22 -21.19
CA LEU A 172 -4.30 -14.15 -20.31
C LEU A 172 -5.09 -13.09 -21.11
N PRO A 173 -6.28 -12.68 -20.62
CA PRO A 173 -7.02 -11.55 -21.17
C PRO A 173 -6.16 -10.27 -21.30
N LEU A 174 -5.27 -10.01 -20.33
CA LEU A 174 -4.30 -8.90 -20.43
C LEU A 174 -3.53 -8.90 -21.76
N ILE A 175 -2.94 -10.05 -22.13
CA ILE A 175 -2.09 -10.15 -23.33
C ILE A 175 -2.93 -10.06 -24.60
N GLN A 176 -4.16 -10.56 -24.58
CA GLN A 176 -5.10 -10.46 -25.70
C GLN A 176 -5.54 -9.01 -25.93
N HIS A 177 -5.94 -8.30 -24.87
CA HIS A 177 -6.30 -6.88 -24.93
C HIS A 177 -5.12 -6.01 -25.37
N ALA A 178 -3.93 -6.26 -24.82
CA ALA A 178 -2.71 -5.55 -25.22
C ALA A 178 -2.38 -5.79 -26.70
N SER A 179 -2.49 -7.03 -27.18
CA SER A 179 -2.25 -7.37 -28.59
C SER A 179 -3.25 -6.66 -29.52
N SER A 180 -4.54 -6.70 -29.18
CA SER A 180 -5.58 -6.03 -29.97
C SER A 180 -5.39 -4.51 -30.00
N LEU A 181 -5.01 -3.92 -28.87
CA LEU A 181 -4.74 -2.48 -28.78
C LEU A 181 -3.51 -2.08 -29.60
N LEU A 182 -2.43 -2.86 -29.55
CA LEU A 182 -1.21 -2.64 -30.36
C LEU A 182 -1.49 -2.77 -31.86
N GLU A 183 -2.29 -3.78 -32.26
CA GLU A 183 -2.72 -3.94 -33.64
C GLU A 183 -3.56 -2.74 -34.11
N TRP A 184 -4.52 -2.29 -33.28
CA TRP A 184 -5.33 -1.11 -33.59
C TRP A 184 -4.48 0.15 -33.73
N ILE A 185 -3.47 0.34 -32.88
CA ILE A 185 -2.53 1.47 -32.95
C ILE A 185 -1.82 1.49 -34.30
N GLY A 186 -1.33 0.33 -34.78
CA GLY A 186 -0.66 0.19 -36.07
C GLY A 186 0.53 1.16 -36.23
N GLU A 187 0.53 1.95 -37.31
CA GLU A 187 1.56 3.00 -37.56
C GLU A 187 1.47 4.22 -36.62
N GLY A 188 0.46 4.24 -35.73
CA GLY A 188 0.31 5.24 -34.69
C GLY A 188 -1.03 5.97 -34.70
N LYS A 189 -1.33 6.62 -33.56
CA LYS A 189 -2.58 7.34 -33.30
C LYS A 189 -2.32 8.74 -32.80
N ASP A 190 -3.20 9.67 -33.14
CA ASP A 190 -3.14 11.04 -32.64
C ASP A 190 -3.44 11.04 -31.13
N VAL A 191 -2.60 11.73 -30.36
CA VAL A 191 -2.83 12.00 -28.94
C VAL A 191 -2.86 13.49 -28.66
N THR A 192 -3.38 13.86 -27.50
CA THR A 192 -3.25 15.21 -26.92
C THR A 192 -1.85 15.40 -26.36
N THR A 193 -1.53 16.62 -25.94
CA THR A 193 -0.27 16.93 -25.25
C THR A 193 -0.12 16.21 -23.91
N THR A 194 -1.21 15.71 -23.34
CA THR A 194 -1.21 14.90 -22.10
C THR A 194 -1.08 13.40 -22.38
N GLY A 195 -0.83 13.02 -23.64
CA GLY A 195 -0.72 11.61 -24.06
C GLY A 195 -2.05 10.88 -24.20
N ALA A 196 -3.18 11.56 -23.95
CA ALA A 196 -4.51 10.96 -24.08
C ALA A 196 -4.94 10.83 -25.55
N LEU A 197 -5.67 9.77 -25.88
CA LEU A 197 -6.31 9.61 -27.18
C LEU A 197 -7.31 10.73 -27.47
N ARG A 198 -7.48 11.07 -28.75
CA ARG A 198 -8.54 12.00 -29.16
C ARG A 198 -9.90 11.35 -28.94
N LEU A 199 -10.92 12.17 -28.61
CA LEU A 199 -12.29 11.68 -28.34
C LEU A 199 -12.84 10.72 -29.42
N LYS A 200 -12.54 11.00 -30.69
CA LYS A 200 -12.96 10.19 -31.85
C LYS A 200 -12.38 8.76 -31.84
N ASP A 201 -11.25 8.57 -31.16
CA ASP A 201 -10.48 7.32 -31.17
C ASP A 201 -10.76 6.46 -29.92
N ILE A 202 -11.41 7.03 -28.90
CA ILE A 202 -11.69 6.34 -27.62
C ILE A 202 -12.54 5.09 -27.85
N GLU A 203 -13.55 5.15 -28.73
CA GLU A 203 -14.48 4.03 -28.93
C GLU A 203 -13.78 2.80 -29.50
N ALA A 204 -12.95 2.98 -30.53
CA ALA A 204 -12.20 1.88 -31.11
C ALA A 204 -11.12 1.34 -30.16
N ALA A 205 -10.46 2.22 -29.40
CA ALA A 205 -9.47 1.81 -28.40
C ALA A 205 -10.09 1.05 -27.22
N ALA A 206 -11.25 1.52 -26.72
CA ALA A 206 -12.00 0.86 -25.66
C ALA A 206 -12.48 -0.53 -26.12
N ALA A 207 -12.99 -0.65 -27.35
CA ALA A 207 -13.38 -1.93 -27.92
C ALA A 207 -12.20 -2.91 -28.02
N ALA A 208 -10.99 -2.45 -28.33
CA ALA A 208 -9.78 -3.29 -28.37
C ALA A 208 -9.43 -3.89 -27.00
N VAL A 209 -9.77 -3.21 -25.91
CA VAL A 209 -9.63 -3.73 -24.53
C VAL A 209 -10.92 -4.33 -23.97
N GLY A 210 -11.93 -4.56 -24.82
CA GLY A 210 -13.19 -5.22 -24.44
C GLY A 210 -14.18 -4.33 -23.67
N VAL A 211 -14.07 -3.01 -23.75
CA VAL A 211 -14.97 -2.07 -23.05
C VAL A 211 -15.85 -1.30 -24.05
N ASN A 212 -17.15 -1.23 -23.78
CA ASN A 212 -18.10 -0.43 -24.55
C ASN A 212 -18.13 1.02 -24.03
N ALA A 213 -17.20 1.86 -24.50
CA ALA A 213 -17.12 3.28 -24.16
C ALA A 213 -16.97 4.15 -25.41
N ARG A 214 -17.42 5.40 -25.36
CA ARG A 214 -17.29 6.37 -26.46
C ARG A 214 -16.94 7.76 -25.95
N GLY A 215 -16.01 8.42 -26.62
CA GLY A 215 -15.66 9.80 -26.33
C GLY A 215 -16.80 10.78 -26.64
N LYS A 216 -17.18 11.60 -25.66
CA LYS A 216 -18.14 12.70 -25.81
C LYS A 216 -17.65 13.94 -25.10
N ARG A 217 -17.69 15.07 -25.82
CA ARG A 217 -17.31 16.37 -25.25
C ARG A 217 -18.26 16.73 -24.10
N GLY A 218 -17.70 17.02 -22.93
CA GLY A 218 -18.46 17.45 -21.76
C GLY A 218 -19.20 16.33 -21.03
N ALA A 219 -18.86 15.05 -21.30
CA ALA A 219 -19.25 13.97 -20.41
C ALA A 219 -18.62 14.17 -19.03
N GLY A 220 -19.34 13.76 -17.97
CA GLY A 220 -18.90 13.85 -16.58
C GLY A 220 -17.67 12.96 -16.31
N GLY A 221 -17.02 13.19 -15.16
CA GLY A 221 -15.80 12.51 -14.73
C GLY A 221 -15.94 10.98 -14.54
N PRO A 222 -14.93 10.33 -13.92
CA PRO A 222 -14.81 8.88 -13.90
C PRO A 222 -16.10 8.21 -13.40
N VAL A 223 -16.55 7.19 -14.13
CA VAL A 223 -17.83 6.52 -13.83
C VAL A 223 -17.63 5.53 -12.70
N ASP A 224 -18.48 5.64 -11.68
CA ASP A 224 -18.56 4.68 -10.58
C ASP A 224 -18.92 3.29 -11.11
N PRO A 225 -18.18 2.22 -10.73
CA PRO A 225 -18.44 0.86 -11.21
C PRO A 225 -19.81 0.31 -10.79
N GLU A 226 -20.47 0.90 -9.79
CA GLU A 226 -21.78 0.46 -9.27
C GLU A 226 -22.98 1.26 -9.80
N GLY A 227 -22.75 2.34 -10.57
CA GLY A 227 -23.79 3.30 -10.98
C GLY A 227 -24.60 2.94 -12.24
N VAL A 228 -24.63 1.69 -12.70
CA VAL A 228 -25.27 1.30 -13.97
C VAL A 228 -26.64 0.65 -13.74
N HIS A 229 -27.65 1.49 -13.47
CA HIS A 229 -29.05 1.17 -13.81
C HIS A 229 -29.46 1.77 -15.17
N GLY A 230 -28.49 1.89 -16.08
CA GLY A 230 -28.72 2.21 -17.49
C GLY A 230 -28.87 0.94 -18.34
N ASP A 231 -29.43 1.11 -19.53
CA ASP A 231 -29.49 0.08 -20.58
C ASP A 231 -28.08 -0.49 -20.80
N GLN A 232 -27.86 -1.77 -20.43
CA GLN A 232 -26.53 -2.40 -20.40
C GLN A 232 -25.83 -2.42 -21.78
N ASP A 233 -26.58 -2.20 -22.85
CA ASP A 233 -26.09 -2.15 -24.22
C ASP A 233 -25.63 -0.74 -24.66
N ALA A 234 -25.94 0.31 -23.90
CA ALA A 234 -25.57 1.68 -24.27
C ALA A 234 -24.09 1.98 -23.97
N PRO A 235 -23.33 2.59 -24.89
CA PRO A 235 -21.92 2.91 -24.68
C PRO A 235 -21.73 3.93 -23.57
N LEU A 236 -20.73 3.69 -22.71
CA LEU A 236 -20.30 4.62 -21.67
C LEU A 236 -19.75 5.91 -22.28
N GLU A 237 -20.41 7.04 -22.07
CA GLU A 237 -19.93 8.34 -22.58
C GLU A 237 -18.84 8.93 -21.67
N VAL A 238 -17.64 9.14 -22.21
CA VAL A 238 -16.46 9.60 -21.45
C VAL A 238 -15.81 10.87 -22.01
N GLY A 239 -15.22 11.69 -21.14
CA GLY A 239 -14.60 12.97 -21.50
C GLY A 239 -13.13 12.83 -21.91
N THR A 240 -12.46 11.79 -21.44
CA THR A 240 -11.08 11.41 -21.79
C THR A 240 -10.92 9.89 -21.76
N MET A 241 -9.91 9.35 -22.44
CA MET A 241 -9.60 7.91 -22.35
C MET A 241 -9.27 7.46 -20.92
N TYR A 242 -8.83 8.39 -20.07
CA TYR A 242 -8.49 8.11 -18.67
C TYR A 242 -9.71 7.84 -17.79
N ASP A 243 -10.91 8.19 -18.26
CA ASP A 243 -12.19 7.85 -17.60
C ASP A 243 -12.61 6.39 -17.91
N VAL A 244 -11.83 5.65 -18.72
CA VAL A 244 -12.01 4.22 -18.98
C VAL A 244 -10.88 3.47 -18.27
N PRO A 245 -11.06 3.00 -17.02
CA PRO A 245 -9.97 2.50 -16.18
C PRO A 245 -9.13 1.39 -16.85
N LEU A 246 -9.79 0.38 -17.43
CA LEU A 246 -9.08 -0.73 -18.09
C LEU A 246 -8.22 -0.25 -19.26
N LEU A 247 -8.73 0.67 -20.09
CA LEU A 247 -7.97 1.24 -21.21
C LEU A 247 -6.79 2.08 -20.71
N ARG A 248 -7.02 2.92 -19.69
CA ARG A 248 -5.97 3.72 -19.05
C ARG A 248 -4.85 2.82 -18.53
N ASP A 249 -5.19 1.76 -17.81
CA ASP A 249 -4.22 0.92 -17.11
C ASP A 249 -3.38 0.10 -18.11
N ILE A 250 -4.03 -0.50 -19.12
CA ILE A 250 -3.31 -1.20 -20.20
C ILE A 250 -2.46 -0.22 -21.02
N TRP A 251 -2.97 0.97 -21.36
CA TRP A 251 -2.20 1.98 -22.09
C TRP A 251 -0.93 2.40 -21.32
N ALA A 252 -1.07 2.69 -20.02
CA ALA A 252 0.07 3.05 -19.17
C ALA A 252 1.06 1.89 -19.04
N ALA A 253 0.58 0.65 -18.90
CA ALA A 253 1.43 -0.54 -18.84
C ALA A 253 2.20 -0.77 -20.16
N LEU A 254 1.56 -0.56 -21.31
CA LEU A 254 2.22 -0.63 -22.62
C LEU A 254 3.34 0.40 -22.77
N VAL A 255 3.13 1.62 -22.27
CA VAL A 255 4.17 2.68 -22.26
C VAL A 255 5.34 2.27 -21.37
N ARG A 256 5.08 1.83 -20.13
CA ARG A 256 6.13 1.40 -19.19
C ARG A 256 6.90 0.17 -19.68
N ALA A 257 6.23 -0.74 -20.38
CA ALA A 257 6.85 -1.93 -20.95
C ALA A 257 7.67 -1.66 -22.21
N GLY A 258 7.64 -0.44 -22.77
CA GLY A 258 8.33 -0.08 -24.01
C GLY A 258 7.64 -0.57 -25.29
N LEU A 259 6.38 -1.02 -25.18
CA LEU A 259 5.55 -1.48 -26.30
C LEU A 259 4.83 -0.32 -27.01
N LEU A 260 4.70 0.81 -26.32
CA LEU A 260 4.11 2.05 -26.83
C LEU A 260 5.04 3.22 -26.50
N THR A 261 5.23 4.12 -27.46
CA THR A 261 5.99 5.36 -27.26
C THR A 261 5.07 6.55 -27.50
N LEU A 262 5.02 7.46 -26.53
CA LEU A 262 4.24 8.69 -26.61
C LEU A 262 5.13 9.85 -27.05
N GLY A 263 4.83 10.41 -28.22
CA GLY A 263 5.32 11.72 -28.64
C GLY A 263 4.38 12.85 -28.20
N SER A 264 4.71 14.09 -28.58
CA SER A 264 3.93 15.28 -28.22
C SER A 264 2.50 15.31 -28.79
N THR A 265 2.28 14.60 -29.90
CA THR A 265 1.01 14.58 -30.64
C THR A 265 0.64 13.22 -31.21
N ARG A 266 1.50 12.21 -31.07
CA ARG A 266 1.30 10.88 -31.65
C ARG A 266 1.80 9.80 -30.71
N ALA A 267 1.02 8.73 -30.55
CA ALA A 267 1.44 7.48 -29.95
C ALA A 267 1.80 6.49 -31.08
N VAL A 268 2.94 5.82 -30.97
CA VAL A 268 3.43 4.84 -31.95
C VAL A 268 3.89 3.58 -31.25
N VAL A 269 3.87 2.43 -31.93
CA VAL A 269 4.46 1.20 -31.39
C VAL A 269 5.92 1.44 -30.99
N GLY A 270 6.28 0.94 -29.81
CA GLY A 270 7.59 1.12 -29.20
C GLY A 270 8.62 0.09 -29.69
N PRO A 271 9.90 0.23 -29.26
CA PRO A 271 10.98 -0.64 -29.70
C PRO A 271 10.78 -2.11 -29.35
N GLU A 272 10.02 -2.42 -28.30
CA GLU A 272 9.77 -3.79 -27.84
C GLU A 272 8.74 -4.55 -28.69
N ILE A 273 8.15 -3.91 -29.71
CA ILE A 273 7.17 -4.55 -30.59
C ILE A 273 7.78 -5.71 -31.41
N GLY A 274 9.09 -5.66 -31.67
CA GLY A 274 9.83 -6.75 -32.31
C GLY A 274 9.82 -8.01 -31.44
N SER A 275 10.20 -7.85 -30.17
CA SER A 275 10.19 -8.92 -29.16
C SER A 275 8.78 -9.46 -28.92
N TRP A 276 7.76 -8.59 -28.89
CA TRP A 276 6.35 -8.99 -28.72
C TRP A 276 5.84 -9.94 -29.80
N ASN A 277 6.25 -9.70 -31.05
CA ASN A 277 5.86 -10.49 -32.22
C ASN A 277 6.98 -11.44 -32.69
N SER A 278 8.01 -11.64 -31.87
CA SER A 278 9.16 -12.46 -32.24
C SER A 278 8.75 -13.89 -32.53
N THR A 279 9.45 -14.56 -33.44
CA THR A 279 9.32 -16.01 -33.62
C THR A 279 9.93 -16.78 -32.46
N ASP A 280 10.87 -16.18 -31.72
CA ASP A 280 11.44 -16.78 -30.52
C ASP A 280 10.47 -16.66 -29.33
N ALA A 281 10.19 -17.80 -28.69
CA ALA A 281 9.31 -17.84 -27.51
C ALA A 281 9.94 -17.15 -26.30
N GLY A 282 11.28 -17.18 -26.18
CA GLY A 282 12.00 -16.54 -25.08
C GLY A 282 11.79 -15.02 -25.07
N GLU A 283 11.99 -14.37 -26.21
CA GLU A 283 11.74 -12.94 -26.40
C GLU A 283 10.27 -12.57 -26.09
N ARG A 284 9.30 -13.32 -26.62
CA ARG A 284 7.88 -13.08 -26.35
C ARG A 284 7.56 -13.15 -24.86
N VAL A 285 8.03 -14.21 -24.19
CA VAL A 285 7.82 -14.41 -22.74
C VAL A 285 8.42 -13.25 -21.95
N ARG A 286 9.64 -12.82 -22.28
CA ARG A 286 10.31 -11.70 -21.60
C ARG A 286 9.48 -10.41 -21.68
N THR A 287 9.00 -10.06 -22.87
CA THR A 287 8.23 -8.83 -23.08
C THR A 287 6.82 -8.90 -22.45
N ARG A 288 6.14 -10.06 -22.52
CA ARG A 288 4.84 -10.27 -21.87
C ARG A 288 4.94 -10.25 -20.35
N ARG A 289 6.02 -10.81 -19.79
CA ARG A 289 6.34 -10.71 -18.36
C ARG A 289 6.56 -9.25 -17.96
N ARG A 290 7.30 -8.46 -18.75
CA ARG A 290 7.53 -7.04 -18.49
C ARG A 290 6.22 -6.25 -18.47
N LEU A 291 5.33 -6.47 -19.45
CA LEU A 291 4.00 -5.85 -19.48
C LEU A 291 3.18 -6.20 -18.22
N THR A 292 3.12 -7.47 -17.87
CA THR A 292 2.37 -7.95 -16.68
C THR A 292 2.92 -7.34 -15.41
N LEU A 293 4.25 -7.29 -15.26
CA LEU A 293 4.93 -6.64 -14.13
C LEU A 293 4.65 -5.13 -14.08
N SER A 294 4.72 -4.42 -15.21
CA SER A 294 4.40 -2.99 -15.28
C SER A 294 2.96 -2.68 -14.87
N LEU A 295 2.01 -3.56 -15.20
CA LEU A 295 0.62 -3.42 -14.76
C LEU A 295 0.47 -3.71 -13.27
N LEU A 296 1.10 -4.77 -12.75
CA LEU A 296 1.07 -5.10 -11.31
C LEU A 296 1.65 -3.97 -10.47
N LEU A 297 2.84 -3.47 -10.80
CA LEU A 297 3.48 -2.35 -10.08
C LEU A 297 2.59 -1.10 -10.07
N ALA A 298 1.90 -0.80 -11.17
CA ALA A 298 0.97 0.33 -11.24
C ALA A 298 -0.31 0.14 -10.41
N ASN A 299 -0.66 -1.10 -10.07
CA ASN A 299 -1.76 -1.39 -9.16
C ASN A 299 -1.30 -1.42 -7.70
N ILE A 300 -0.08 -1.87 -7.44
CA ILE A 300 0.48 -1.98 -6.08
C ILE A 300 0.95 -0.63 -5.56
N ALA A 301 1.62 0.18 -6.38
CA ALA A 301 2.20 1.46 -5.98
C ALA A 301 1.67 2.62 -6.82
N ASN A 302 1.66 3.82 -6.23
CA ASN A 302 1.39 5.04 -6.96
C ASN A 302 2.42 5.21 -8.09
N PRO A 303 2.01 5.35 -9.36
CA PRO A 303 2.94 5.48 -10.47
C PRO A 303 3.75 6.79 -10.46
N ASP A 304 3.29 7.83 -9.77
CA ASP A 304 3.99 9.10 -9.67
C ASP A 304 5.06 9.07 -8.56
N GLU A 305 4.86 8.26 -7.51
CA GLU A 305 5.77 8.09 -6.37
C GLU A 305 5.91 6.61 -5.98
N PRO A 306 6.48 5.76 -6.85
CA PRO A 306 6.44 4.30 -6.70
C PRO A 306 7.27 3.73 -5.54
N TRP A 307 7.98 4.59 -4.81
CA TRP A 307 8.91 4.23 -3.74
C TRP A 307 8.55 4.86 -2.40
N SER A 308 7.43 5.57 -2.31
CA SER A 308 6.91 6.01 -1.02
C SER A 308 6.12 4.85 -0.42
N PRO A 309 6.49 4.33 0.78
CA PRO A 309 5.71 3.31 1.45
C PRO A 309 4.25 3.71 1.68
N GLU A 310 4.01 5.01 1.90
CA GLU A 310 2.68 5.63 2.07
C GLU A 310 1.81 5.52 0.80
N ASP A 311 2.43 5.34 -0.36
CA ASP A 311 1.75 5.26 -1.66
C ASP A 311 1.49 3.82 -2.14
N MET A 312 1.90 2.84 -1.35
CA MET A 312 1.65 1.43 -1.64
C MET A 312 0.23 1.00 -1.20
N ASP A 313 -0.23 -0.09 -1.78
CA ASP A 313 -1.43 -0.81 -1.35
C ASP A 313 -0.98 -2.09 -0.62
N PRO A 314 -0.68 -2.00 0.69
CA PRO A 314 -0.08 -3.10 1.43
C PRO A 314 -1.01 -4.31 1.48
N LEU A 315 -2.31 -4.08 1.64
CA LEU A 315 -3.29 -5.16 1.68
C LEU A 315 -3.39 -5.89 0.33
N LEU A 316 -3.40 -5.16 -0.80
CA LEU A 316 -3.32 -5.81 -2.12
C LEU A 316 -2.06 -6.66 -2.26
N LEU A 317 -0.91 -6.15 -1.83
CA LEU A 317 0.36 -6.87 -1.91
C LEU A 317 0.32 -8.19 -1.12
N ILE A 318 -0.24 -8.15 0.09
CA ILE A 318 -0.43 -9.33 0.95
C ILE A 318 -1.37 -10.34 0.29
N VAL A 319 -2.51 -9.89 -0.23
CA VAL A 319 -3.47 -10.79 -0.89
C VAL A 319 -2.83 -11.45 -2.11
N LEU A 320 -2.09 -10.69 -2.93
CA LEU A 320 -1.38 -11.24 -4.08
C LEU A 320 -0.32 -12.25 -3.67
N ALA A 321 0.46 -11.95 -2.63
CA ALA A 321 1.51 -12.83 -2.17
C ALA A 321 0.97 -14.13 -1.56
N ARG A 322 -0.07 -14.06 -0.71
CA ARG A 322 -0.82 -15.25 -0.27
C ARG A 322 -1.45 -16.00 -1.44
N GLY A 323 -1.90 -15.29 -2.46
CA GLY A 323 -2.42 -15.90 -3.68
C GLY A 323 -1.40 -16.73 -4.47
N THR A 324 -0.10 -16.62 -4.16
CA THR A 324 0.95 -17.44 -4.77
C THR A 324 1.19 -18.78 -4.05
N ASP A 325 0.63 -18.98 -2.85
CA ASP A 325 0.92 -20.14 -2.01
C ASP A 325 -0.29 -21.10 -1.82
N LEU A 326 -0.16 -22.04 -0.89
CA LEU A 326 -1.19 -23.04 -0.60
C LEU A 326 -2.34 -22.49 0.27
N ASN A 327 -2.18 -21.32 0.88
CA ASN A 327 -3.12 -20.69 1.79
C ASN A 327 -3.56 -19.29 1.29
N PRO A 328 -4.20 -19.22 0.11
CA PRO A 328 -4.70 -17.94 -0.41
C PRO A 328 -5.77 -17.35 0.50
N MET A 329 -5.86 -16.03 0.52
CA MET A 329 -6.91 -15.33 1.26
C MET A 329 -8.30 -15.67 0.69
N PRO A 330 -9.25 -16.15 1.50
CA PRO A 330 -10.64 -16.31 1.08
C PRO A 330 -11.28 -14.99 0.64
N VAL A 331 -12.09 -15.01 -0.41
CA VAL A 331 -12.79 -13.80 -0.89
C VAL A 331 -13.68 -13.22 0.21
N ALA A 332 -14.42 -14.08 0.90
CA ALA A 332 -15.28 -13.70 2.02
C ALA A 332 -14.52 -13.03 3.18
N GLN A 333 -13.24 -13.35 3.38
CA GLN A 333 -12.43 -12.70 4.42
C GLN A 333 -12.16 -11.24 4.06
N LEU A 334 -11.79 -10.95 2.80
CA LEU A 334 -11.58 -9.58 2.36
C LEU A 334 -12.90 -8.79 2.31
N GLU A 335 -14.00 -9.42 1.91
CA GLU A 335 -15.33 -8.81 1.96
C GLU A 335 -15.77 -8.48 3.39
N GLN A 336 -15.43 -9.34 4.36
CA GLN A 336 -15.70 -9.05 5.77
C GLN A 336 -14.88 -7.86 6.26
N LEU A 337 -13.59 -7.79 5.95
CA LEU A 337 -12.74 -6.63 6.27
C LEU A 337 -13.30 -5.34 5.65
N ALA A 338 -13.77 -5.42 4.40
CA ALA A 338 -14.36 -4.29 3.68
C ALA A 338 -15.74 -3.86 4.19
N ALA A 339 -16.42 -4.71 4.97
CA ALA A 339 -17.71 -4.43 5.58
C ALA A 339 -17.61 -4.13 7.08
N ASP A 340 -16.39 -4.13 7.62
CA ASP A 340 -16.13 -3.80 9.00
C ASP A 340 -16.29 -2.29 9.20
N ASP A 341 -17.18 -1.90 10.12
CA ASP A 341 -17.43 -0.51 10.47
C ASP A 341 -16.63 -0.10 11.73
N GLU A 342 -15.98 -1.05 12.41
CA GLU A 342 -15.22 -0.79 13.63
C GLU A 342 -13.90 -0.06 13.32
N ASP A 343 -13.28 -0.35 12.17
CA ASP A 343 -12.12 0.37 11.66
C ASP A 343 -12.34 0.87 10.20
N PRO A 344 -12.74 2.15 10.03
CA PRO A 344 -12.96 2.74 8.72
C PRO A 344 -11.71 2.74 7.81
N HIS A 345 -10.50 2.73 8.38
CA HIS A 345 -9.27 2.73 7.60
C HIS A 345 -9.02 1.36 6.96
N TYR A 346 -9.10 0.27 7.74
CA TYR A 346 -8.96 -1.08 7.18
C TYR A 346 -10.09 -1.42 6.21
N SER A 347 -11.31 -0.99 6.51
CA SER A 347 -12.46 -1.13 5.62
C SER A 347 -12.21 -0.47 4.27
N TYR A 348 -11.68 0.76 4.27
CA TYR A 348 -11.27 1.47 3.07
C TYR A 348 -10.16 0.74 2.29
N LEU A 349 -9.11 0.26 2.98
CA LEU A 349 -8.03 -0.50 2.34
C LEU A 349 -8.54 -1.81 1.72
N ALA A 350 -9.44 -2.53 2.41
CA ALA A 350 -10.04 -3.77 1.92
C ALA A 350 -10.93 -3.53 0.70
N LEU A 351 -11.75 -2.48 0.70
CA LEU A 351 -12.52 -2.05 -0.46
C LEU A 351 -11.62 -1.69 -1.64
N ARG A 352 -10.55 -0.94 -1.41
CA ARG A 352 -9.57 -0.55 -2.44
C ARG A 352 -8.86 -1.78 -3.02
N ALA A 353 -8.36 -2.68 -2.17
CA ALA A 353 -7.70 -3.92 -2.57
C ALA A 353 -8.67 -4.83 -3.34
N GLY A 354 -9.90 -5.00 -2.85
CA GLY A 354 -10.96 -5.79 -3.50
C GLY A 354 -11.27 -5.29 -4.91
N ASN A 355 -11.39 -3.97 -5.10
CA ASN A 355 -11.59 -3.36 -6.42
C ASN A 355 -10.44 -3.64 -7.39
N LYS A 356 -9.19 -3.53 -6.92
CA LYS A 356 -8.00 -3.83 -7.73
C LYS A 356 -7.90 -5.31 -8.05
N LEU A 357 -8.18 -6.20 -7.10
CA LEU A 357 -8.21 -7.66 -7.31
C LEU A 357 -9.28 -8.05 -8.33
N ALA A 358 -10.46 -7.44 -8.28
CA ALA A 358 -11.51 -7.65 -9.28
C ALA A 358 -11.06 -7.22 -10.69
N ALA A 359 -10.32 -6.11 -10.81
CA ALA A 359 -9.73 -5.68 -12.07
C ALA A 359 -8.65 -6.66 -12.57
N LEU A 360 -7.74 -7.11 -11.69
CA LEU A 360 -6.73 -8.12 -12.00
C LEU A 360 -7.35 -9.46 -12.38
N ALA A 361 -8.50 -9.81 -11.82
CA ALA A 361 -9.23 -11.02 -12.16
C ALA A 361 -9.84 -10.97 -13.56
N LYS A 362 -10.40 -9.83 -13.97
CA LYS A 362 -10.85 -9.61 -15.36
C LYS A 362 -9.69 -9.73 -16.36
N LEU A 363 -8.47 -9.43 -15.93
CA LEU A 363 -7.25 -9.56 -16.73
C LEU A 363 -6.65 -10.98 -16.72
N GLY A 364 -7.22 -11.90 -15.94
CA GLY A 364 -6.76 -13.28 -15.73
C GLY A 364 -5.48 -13.41 -14.92
N ILE A 365 -5.03 -12.34 -14.25
CA ILE A 365 -3.83 -12.38 -13.39
C ILE A 365 -4.16 -13.05 -12.06
N VAL A 366 -5.39 -12.84 -11.57
CA VAL A 366 -5.91 -13.40 -10.32
C VAL A 366 -7.18 -14.19 -10.61
N GLU A 367 -7.35 -15.35 -9.97
CA GLU A 367 -8.62 -16.07 -9.87
C GLU A 367 -9.25 -15.66 -8.54
N ALA A 368 -10.54 -15.30 -8.56
CA ALA A 368 -11.27 -14.82 -7.38
C ALA A 368 -12.58 -15.60 -7.24
N ASP A 369 -12.48 -16.92 -7.06
CA ASP A 369 -13.65 -17.80 -6.92
C ASP A 369 -14.12 -17.91 -5.46
N THR A 370 -13.37 -18.63 -4.65
CA THR A 370 -13.53 -18.82 -3.21
C THR A 370 -12.36 -18.20 -2.46
N SER A 371 -11.21 -18.07 -3.13
CA SER A 371 -10.01 -17.44 -2.61
C SER A 371 -9.27 -16.72 -3.74
N TYR A 372 -8.51 -15.69 -3.40
CA TYR A 372 -7.67 -14.99 -4.37
C TYR A 372 -6.43 -15.82 -4.69
N ARG A 373 -6.32 -16.35 -5.90
CA ARG A 373 -5.16 -17.13 -6.38
C ARG A 373 -4.50 -16.43 -7.56
N VAL A 374 -3.18 -16.34 -7.57
CA VAL A 374 -2.45 -15.77 -8.70
C VAL A 374 -2.29 -16.84 -9.78
N ALA A 375 -2.57 -16.49 -11.04
CA ALA A 375 -2.37 -17.38 -12.17
C ALA A 375 -0.90 -17.86 -12.20
N LYS A 376 -0.68 -19.17 -12.42
CA LYS A 376 0.67 -19.78 -12.29
C LYS A 376 1.77 -19.04 -13.05
N VAL A 377 1.47 -18.57 -14.26
CA VAL A 377 2.44 -17.84 -15.10
C VAL A 377 2.73 -16.42 -14.60
N ALA A 378 1.84 -15.84 -13.79
CA ALA A 378 1.94 -14.51 -13.21
C ALA A 378 2.59 -14.51 -11.81
N ILE A 379 2.73 -15.67 -11.14
CA ILE A 379 3.42 -15.79 -9.85
C ILE A 379 4.84 -15.20 -9.91
N GLN A 380 5.58 -15.46 -10.99
CA GLN A 380 6.90 -14.86 -11.20
C GLN A 380 6.88 -13.33 -11.28
N CYS A 381 5.78 -12.74 -11.78
CA CYS A 381 5.63 -11.28 -11.85
C CYS A 381 5.33 -10.70 -10.46
N VAL A 382 4.52 -11.39 -9.65
CA VAL A 382 4.27 -11.00 -8.25
C VAL A 382 5.57 -11.09 -7.44
N ALA A 383 6.32 -12.19 -7.57
CA ALA A 383 7.63 -12.34 -6.94
C ALA A 383 8.63 -11.26 -7.38
N SER A 384 8.60 -10.85 -8.64
CA SER A 384 9.42 -9.72 -9.10
C SER A 384 8.96 -8.38 -8.54
N ALA A 385 7.65 -8.15 -8.43
CA ALA A 385 7.11 -6.91 -7.86
C ALA A 385 7.52 -6.75 -6.39
N LEU A 386 7.42 -7.82 -5.60
CA LEU A 386 7.85 -7.84 -4.18
C LEU A 386 9.33 -7.49 -4.02
N LYS A 387 10.22 -8.16 -4.76
CA LYS A 387 11.67 -7.85 -4.74
C LYS A 387 11.96 -6.39 -5.06
N ILE A 388 11.28 -5.84 -6.07
CA ILE A 388 11.41 -4.43 -6.46
C ILE A 388 11.03 -3.53 -5.28
N ILE A 389 9.89 -3.80 -4.64
CA ILE A 389 9.35 -3.03 -3.51
C ILE A 389 10.26 -3.11 -2.28
N GLU A 390 10.83 -4.28 -2.00
CA GLU A 390 11.77 -4.52 -0.89
C GLU A 390 13.13 -3.84 -1.08
N GLY A 391 13.34 -3.10 -2.18
CA GLY A 391 14.63 -2.48 -2.50
C GLY A 391 15.71 -3.51 -2.86
N GLN A 392 15.34 -4.78 -3.06
CA GLN A 392 16.23 -5.78 -3.62
C GLN A 392 16.28 -5.56 -5.14
N GLU A 393 17.32 -4.86 -5.60
CA GLU A 393 17.58 -4.62 -7.03
C GLU A 393 17.32 -5.86 -7.88
N LEU A 394 16.35 -5.75 -8.80
CA LEU A 394 16.17 -6.69 -9.89
C LEU A 394 17.04 -6.24 -11.06
N PHE A 395 17.66 -7.23 -11.72
CA PHE A 395 18.58 -7.12 -12.85
C PHE A 395 20.08 -6.97 -12.52
N SER A 396 20.63 -7.86 -11.66
CA SER A 396 21.95 -8.40 -12.03
C SER A 396 21.71 -9.35 -13.20
N ASP A 397 21.94 -8.86 -14.41
CA ASP A 397 22.09 -9.70 -15.58
C ASP A 397 23.20 -10.71 -15.27
N ALA A 398 22.79 -11.95 -14.96
CA ALA A 398 23.73 -13.02 -14.72
C ALA A 398 24.31 -13.43 -16.09
N GLY A 399 25.28 -12.64 -16.54
CA GLY A 399 26.31 -12.99 -17.50
C GLY A 399 25.93 -12.87 -18.97
N ASP A 400 25.98 -11.66 -19.52
CA ASP A 400 26.57 -11.45 -20.84
C ASP A 400 27.58 -10.29 -20.76
N ASP A 401 28.86 -10.63 -20.92
CA ASP A 401 29.95 -9.70 -21.18
C ASP A 401 29.65 -8.93 -22.48
N TYR A 402 29.16 -7.69 -22.39
CA TYR A 402 29.29 -6.72 -23.48
C TYR A 402 29.62 -5.32 -22.96
N ASP A 403 30.90 -5.03 -23.05
CA ASP A 403 31.50 -3.73 -23.33
C ASP A 403 30.86 -3.13 -24.59
N ASP A 404 30.12 -2.01 -24.46
CA ASP A 404 30.41 -0.76 -25.17
C ASP A 404 29.39 0.33 -24.79
N GLY A 405 29.88 1.54 -24.58
CA GLY A 405 29.08 2.67 -24.11
C GLY A 405 28.25 3.33 -25.21
N ASP A 406 26.98 3.61 -24.92
CA ASP A 406 26.31 4.82 -25.36
C ASP A 406 24.98 5.00 -24.59
N THR A 407 24.86 6.07 -23.79
CA THR A 407 23.59 6.44 -23.12
C THR A 407 23.01 7.67 -23.81
N PRO A 408 21.77 7.63 -24.35
CA PRO A 408 21.01 8.83 -24.57
C PRO A 408 19.98 9.03 -23.45
N ALA A 409 20.20 10.11 -22.70
CA ALA A 409 19.22 10.72 -21.81
C ALA A 409 17.96 11.15 -22.59
N ASN A 410 16.78 10.79 -22.09
CA ASN A 410 15.55 11.59 -22.15
C ASN A 410 14.39 10.85 -21.45
N VAL A 411 14.27 11.05 -20.13
CA VAL A 411 13.01 10.83 -19.41
C VAL A 411 12.44 12.22 -19.13
N ILE A 412 11.29 12.51 -19.74
CA ILE A 412 10.53 13.75 -19.49
C ILE A 412 9.72 13.54 -18.21
N PRO A 413 9.87 14.36 -17.16
CA PRO A 413 9.03 14.27 -15.98
C PRO A 413 7.61 14.76 -16.28
N ILE A 414 6.61 13.98 -15.88
CA ILE A 414 5.21 14.39 -15.88
C ILE A 414 5.07 15.49 -14.82
N ARG A 415 4.81 16.72 -15.24
CA ARG A 415 4.66 17.87 -14.34
C ARG A 415 3.26 17.85 -13.70
N SER A 416 3.24 17.73 -12.37
CA SER A 416 2.12 18.11 -11.51
C SER A 416 1.77 19.59 -11.69
N SER A 417 0.48 19.89 -11.88
CA SER A 417 -0.05 21.23 -12.06
C SER A 417 -0.27 21.92 -10.72
N GLY A 418 0.78 22.55 -10.18
CA GLY A 418 0.69 23.49 -9.06
C GLY A 418 0.36 24.92 -9.52
N SER A 419 -0.82 25.42 -9.13
CA SER A 419 -1.28 26.78 -9.39
C SER A 419 -0.49 27.80 -8.56
N ALA A 420 0.25 28.71 -9.20
CA ALA A 420 0.91 29.84 -8.53
C ALA A 420 -0.03 31.05 -8.39
N PRO A 421 -0.05 31.75 -7.23
CA PRO A 421 -0.90 32.92 -7.04
C PRO A 421 -0.30 34.17 -7.71
N LYS A 422 -1.15 34.97 -8.35
CA LYS A 422 -0.80 36.29 -8.88
C LYS A 422 -0.78 37.31 -7.74
N HIS A 423 0.41 37.81 -7.38
CA HIS A 423 0.52 39.06 -6.63
C HIS A 423 0.33 40.27 -7.55
N ARG A 424 -0.51 41.19 -7.08
CA ARG A 424 -0.55 42.59 -7.49
C ARG A 424 0.28 43.42 -6.52
#